data_AF-A0A918PU26-F1
#
_entry.id   AF-A0A918PU26-F1
#
_cell.length_a   1.000
_cell.length_b   1.000
_cell.length_c   1.000
_cell.angle_alpha   90.00
_cell.angle_beta   90.00
_cell.angle_gamma   90.00
#
_symmetry.space_group_name_H-M   'P 1'
#
loop_
_entity.id
_entity.type
_entity.pdbx_description
1 polymer ?
#
loop_
_entity_poly.entity_id
_entity_poly.type
_entity_poly.pdbx_seq_one_letter_code
_entity_poly.pdbx_strand_id
1 'polypeptide(L)'
;MKELGQALWHSLTVVSVTLFWLLSLIYVFVAFTSFGFNAGLSFQLLGLVIALHVARALLTPRFASVKVGYVIGAAVLFGLMLLSQG
;
A
#
# COMPACT_ATOMS: atom_id res chain seq x y z
N MET A 1 -1.28 -35.32 -3.57
CA MET A 1 -1.76 -34.17 -4.38
C MET A 1 -2.28 -33.00 -3.55
N LYS A 2 -3.06 -33.22 -2.47
CA LYS A 2 -3.58 -32.14 -1.60
C LYS A 2 -2.47 -31.31 -0.91
N GLU A 3 -1.41 -31.95 -0.41
CA GLU A 3 -0.31 -31.24 0.27
C GLU A 3 0.56 -30.39 -0.67
N LEU A 4 0.77 -30.85 -1.91
CA LEU A 4 1.55 -30.14 -2.92
C LEU A 4 0.81 -28.88 -3.40
N GLY A 5 -0.52 -28.95 -3.53
CA GLY A 5 -1.36 -27.78 -3.83
C GLY A 5 -1.37 -26.75 -2.70
N GLN A 6 -1.35 -27.20 -1.44
CA GLN A 6 -1.32 -26.31 -0.28
C GLN A 6 0.03 -25.60 -0.11
N ALA A 7 1.14 -26.31 -0.38
CA ALA A 7 2.48 -25.73 -0.40
C ALA A 7 2.65 -24.68 -1.52
N LEU A 8 2.16 -24.99 -2.73
CA LEU A 8 2.14 -24.04 -3.85
C LEU A 8 1.31 -22.80 -3.52
N TRP A 9 0.12 -22.98 -2.94
CA TRP A 9 -0.75 -21.87 -2.54
C TRP A 9 -0.11 -20.98 -1.47
N HIS A 10 0.57 -21.59 -0.49
CA HIS A 10 1.30 -20.86 0.54
C HIS A 10 2.46 -20.05 -0.07
N SER A 11 3.27 -20.66 -0.93
CA SER A 11 4.36 -19.99 -1.64
C SER A 11 3.86 -18.81 -2.47
N LEU A 12 2.78 -19.00 -3.23
CA LEU A 12 2.17 -17.95 -4.05
C LEU A 12 1.69 -16.76 -3.18
N THR A 13 1.10 -17.07 -2.01
CA THR A 13 0.64 -16.06 -1.05
C THR A 13 1.82 -15.27 -0.50
N VAL A 14 2.90 -15.94 -0.09
CA VAL A 14 4.11 -15.29 0.44
C VAL A 14 4.77 -14.40 -0.60
N VAL A 15 4.92 -14.89 -1.83
CA VAL A 15 5.51 -14.12 -2.95
C VAL A 15 4.64 -12.90 -3.26
N SER A 16 3.31 -13.07 -3.35
CA SER A 16 2.38 -11.96 -3.61
C SER A 16 2.44 -10.88 -2.52
N VAL A 17 2.47 -11.29 -1.25
CA VAL A 17 2.61 -10.36 -0.12
C VAL A 17 3.94 -9.61 -0.16
N THR A 18 5.03 -10.31 -0.46
CA THR A 18 6.36 -9.72 -0.58
C THR A 18 6.41 -8.69 -1.70
N LEU A 19 5.85 -9.03 -2.87
CA LEU A 19 5.77 -8.13 -4.02
C LEU A 19 4.93 -6.88 -3.71
N PHE A 20 3.82 -7.02 -3.00
CA PHE A 20 3.00 -5.88 -2.58
C PHE A 20 3.79 -4.88 -1.73
N TRP A 21 4.52 -5.38 -0.73
CA TRP A 21 5.33 -4.53 0.15
C TRP A 21 6.48 -3.86 -0.61
N LEU A 22 7.14 -4.60 -1.50
CA LEU A 22 8.20 -4.07 -2.35
C LEU A 22 7.68 -2.96 -3.27
N LEU A 23 6.55 -3.16 -3.93
CA LEU A 23 5.89 -2.14 -4.77
C LEU A 23 5.51 -0.90 -3.97
N SER A 24 4.95 -1.08 -2.76
CA SER A 24 4.63 0.06 -1.88
C SER A 24 5.87 0.88 -1.53
N LEU A 25 6.97 0.23 -1.17
CA LEU A 25 8.23 0.94 -0.87
C LEU A 25 8.77 1.69 -2.09
N ILE A 26 8.74 1.07 -3.27
CA ILE A 26 9.17 1.71 -4.52
C ILE A 26 8.33 2.96 -4.80
N TYR A 27 6.99 2.86 -4.71
CA TYR A 27 6.14 4.01 -4.98
C TYR A 27 6.31 5.13 -3.96
N VAL A 28 6.47 4.81 -2.68
CA VAL A 28 6.78 5.81 -1.65
C VAL A 28 8.12 6.49 -1.94
N PHE A 29 9.15 5.71 -2.26
CA PHE A 29 10.47 6.25 -2.60
C PHE A 29 10.40 7.18 -3.81
N VAL A 30 9.76 6.74 -4.90
CA VAL A 30 9.57 7.55 -6.11
C VAL A 30 8.81 8.83 -5.76
N ALA A 31 7.71 8.74 -5.01
CA ALA A 31 6.96 9.91 -4.61
C ALA A 31 7.81 10.94 -3.85
N PHE A 32 8.65 10.50 -2.90
CA PHE A 32 9.57 11.38 -2.17
C PHE A 32 10.63 11.99 -3.08
N THR A 33 11.23 11.22 -3.99
CA THR A 33 12.22 11.75 -4.93
C THR A 33 11.62 12.73 -5.94
N SER A 34 10.35 12.56 -6.30
CA SER A 34 9.65 13.42 -7.26
C SER A 34 9.12 14.72 -6.65
N PHE A 35 9.14 14.91 -5.32
CA PHE A 35 8.55 16.09 -4.68
C PHE A 35 9.16 17.41 -5.15
N GLY A 36 10.47 17.42 -5.42
CA GLY A 36 11.19 18.60 -5.89
C GLY A 36 10.97 18.92 -7.38
N PHE A 37 10.42 17.98 -8.16
CA PHE A 37 10.25 18.12 -9.61
C PHE A 37 8.77 18.22 -10.02
N ASN A 38 7.90 17.44 -9.39
CA ASN A 38 6.48 17.40 -9.68
C ASN A 38 5.70 16.95 -8.45
N ALA A 39 5.33 17.91 -7.62
CA ALA A 39 4.55 17.67 -6.40
C ALA A 39 3.21 16.97 -6.68
N GLY A 40 2.55 17.27 -7.79
CA GLY A 40 1.29 16.63 -8.18
C GLY A 40 1.43 15.12 -8.38
N LEU A 41 2.47 14.69 -9.09
CA LEU A 41 2.79 13.27 -9.29
C LEU A 41 3.14 12.58 -7.96
N SER A 42 3.89 13.24 -7.09
CA SER A 42 4.20 12.73 -5.75
C SER A 42 2.95 12.46 -4.92
N PHE A 43 1.99 13.40 -4.89
CA PHE A 43 0.74 13.20 -4.16
C PHE A 43 -0.13 12.09 -4.76
N GLN A 44 -0.18 11.97 -6.10
CA GLN A 44 -0.91 10.87 -6.75
C GLN A 44 -0.32 9.51 -6.39
N LEU A 45 1.01 9.38 -6.39
CA LEU A 45 1.69 8.14 -6.00
C LEU A 45 1.47 7.79 -4.52
N LEU A 46 1.55 8.76 -3.62
CA LEU A 46 1.24 8.54 -2.20
C LEU A 46 -0.23 8.15 -2.00
N GLY A 47 -1.15 8.82 -2.68
CA GLY A 47 -2.58 8.49 -2.68
C GLY A 47 -2.84 7.07 -3.18
N LEU A 48 -2.17 6.64 -4.25
CA LEU A 48 -2.23 5.28 -4.78
C LEU A 48 -1.76 4.26 -3.75
N VAL A 49 -0.63 4.51 -3.08
CA VAL A 49 -0.11 3.63 -2.02
C VAL A 49 -1.12 3.49 -0.89
N ILE A 50 -1.73 4.59 -0.44
CA ILE A 50 -2.76 4.56 0.60
C ILE A 50 -3.97 3.75 0.14
N ALA A 51 -4.47 3.98 -1.08
CA ALA A 51 -5.61 3.25 -1.64
C ALA A 51 -5.34 1.75 -1.74
N LEU A 52 -4.12 1.35 -2.14
CA LEU A 52 -3.69 -0.05 -2.19
C LEU A 52 -3.68 -0.69 -0.79
N HIS A 53 -3.25 0.04 0.25
CA HIS A 53 -3.27 -0.44 1.62
C HIS A 53 -4.69 -0.57 2.17
N VAL A 54 -5.58 0.39 1.86
CA VAL A 54 -7.00 0.31 2.22
C VAL A 54 -7.65 -0.89 1.53
N ALA A 55 -7.45 -1.06 0.22
CA ALA A 55 -7.97 -2.19 -0.54
C ALA A 55 -7.49 -3.52 0.04
N ARG A 56 -6.20 -3.62 0.40
CA ARG A 56 -5.64 -4.81 1.04
C ARG A 56 -6.25 -5.07 2.43
N ALA A 57 -6.48 -4.03 3.22
CA ALA A 57 -7.12 -4.15 4.54
C ALA A 57 -8.57 -4.66 4.43
N LEU A 58 -9.30 -4.24 3.40
CA LEU A 58 -10.67 -4.70 3.13
C LEU A 58 -10.71 -6.14 2.58
N LEU A 59 -9.79 -6.49 1.68
CA LEU A 59 -9.77 -7.81 1.00
C LEU A 59 -9.11 -8.91 1.85
N THR A 60 -8.13 -8.57 2.69
CA THR A 60 -7.34 -9.54 3.47
C THR A 60 -7.22 -9.15 4.94
N PRO A 61 -8.35 -9.00 5.68
CA PRO A 61 -8.32 -8.60 7.08
C PRO A 61 -7.59 -9.61 8.01
N ARG A 62 -7.35 -10.84 7.54
CA ARG A 62 -6.87 -11.96 8.37
C ARG A 62 -5.38 -12.33 8.22
N PHE A 63 -4.68 -11.86 7.19
CA PHE A 63 -3.35 -12.41 6.84
C PHE A 63 -2.15 -11.58 7.29
N ALA A 64 -2.35 -10.32 7.67
CA ALA A 64 -1.34 -9.52 8.34
C ALA A 64 -2.05 -8.44 9.14
N SER A 65 -1.73 -8.30 10.43
CA SER A 65 -2.22 -7.20 11.26
C SER A 65 -1.62 -5.90 10.75
N VAL A 66 -2.20 -5.35 9.69
CA VAL A 66 -2.03 -3.95 9.34
C VAL A 66 -2.81 -3.22 10.43
N LYS A 67 -2.12 -2.77 11.48
CA LYS A 67 -2.73 -2.01 12.57
C LYS A 67 -3.52 -0.86 11.95
N VAL A 68 -4.85 -0.99 11.98
CA VAL A 68 -5.83 -0.16 11.26
C VAL A 68 -5.61 1.34 11.52
N GLY A 69 -5.04 1.69 12.68
CA GLY A 69 -4.65 3.06 13.03
C GLY A 69 -3.64 3.71 12.07
N TYR A 70 -2.69 2.98 11.47
CA TYR A 70 -1.76 3.56 10.49
C TYR A 70 -2.44 3.90 9.16
N VAL A 71 -3.40 3.07 8.73
CA VAL A 71 -4.14 3.27 7.48
C VAL A 71 -5.12 4.45 7.63
N ILE A 72 -5.82 4.53 8.76
CA ILE A 72 -6.71 5.66 9.07
C ILE A 72 -5.88 6.94 9.21
N GLY A 73 -4.75 6.90 9.92
CA GLY A 73 -3.87 8.07 10.07
C GLY A 73 -3.32 8.58 8.74
N ALA A 74 -2.91 7.68 7.84
CA ALA A 74 -2.43 8.05 6.51
C ALA A 74 -3.57 8.61 5.63
N ALA A 75 -4.76 8.02 5.67
CA ALA A 75 -5.92 8.52 4.93
C ALA A 75 -6.38 9.90 5.42
N VAL A 76 -6.34 10.17 6.72
CA VAL A 76 -6.66 11.48 7.30
C VAL A 76 -5.62 12.53 6.92
N LEU A 77 -4.32 12.20 6.99
CA LEU A 77 -3.24 13.09 6.55
C LEU A 77 -3.35 13.42 5.06
N PHE A 78 -3.69 12.43 4.24
CA PHE A 78 -3.91 12.62 2.81
C PHE A 78 -5.13 13.49 2.52
N GLY A 79 -6.24 13.29 3.23
CA GLY A 79 -7.43 14.13 3.13
C GLY A 79 -7.16 15.59 3.53
N LEU A 80 -6.38 15.81 4.59
CA LEU A 80 -5.98 17.15 5.03
C LEU A 80 -5.06 17.85 4.02
N MET A 81 -4.13 17.12 3.41
CA MET A 81 -3.27 17.66 2.34
C MET A 81 -4.06 18.04 1.09
N LEU A 82 -5.10 17.27 0.72
CA LEU A 82 -5.98 17.62 -0.40
C LEU A 82 -6.82 18.87 -0.12
N LEU A 83 -7.29 19.04 1.11
CA LEU A 83 -8.06 20.21 1.55
C LEU A 83 -7.23 21.50 1.63
N SER A 84 -5.91 21.42 1.83
CA SER A 84 -5.06 22.61 1.93
C SER A 84 -4.59 23.15 0.58
N GLN A 85 -4.96 22.52 -0.54
CA GLN A 85 -4.61 22.98 -1.90
C GLN A 85 -5.77 23.65 -2.65
N GLY A 86 -6.92 23.87 -1.99
CA GLY A 86 -8.04 24.68 -2.48
C GLY A 86 -8.15 25.98 -1.70
#